data_AF-A0A4Q2UVY8-F1
#
_entry.id   AF-A0A4Q2UVY8-F1
#
_cell.length_a   1.000
_cell.length_b   1.000
_cell.length_c   1.000
_cell.angle_alpha   90.00
_cell.angle_beta   90.00
_cell.angle_gamma   90.00
#
_symmetry.space_group_name_H-M   'P 1'
#
loop_
_entity.id
_entity.type
_entity.pdbx_description
1 polymer ?
#
loop_
_entity_poly.entity_id
_entity_poly.type
_entity_poly.pdbx_seq_one_letter_code
_entity_poly.pdbx_strand_id
1 'polypeptide(L)'
;MEHVKSWADKNPEWRWEVLTETNELKYVEHQFGPQGLNRPDITDFFRTVNSRIIKADLLRYMVMYFEGGLYADMDVEALQPIRNFIPNGFDEGAIDLVIGIEADEPAFKDHPILGGLSRSFCQWTFMCKPLLPVMMKMVENAMINVQQIAKGQGVNVSDVKMDFYQIIASTGPGLFTDVIMQYMNEGDSQESPITWDAFHQLDEAKLVNRVLVLPVKAFAASQTHSRSGDTHKTPAALVKHHYASTWTGWHPRYKHPVYGYVEDCLFDEVCVSDWDRKVRKYENNQKTNRVEGRAKESQGP
;
A
#
# COMPACT_ATOMS: atom_id res chain seq x y z
N MET A 1 9.14 -8.81 18.22
CA MET A 1 8.10 -8.92 19.27
C MET A 1 7.99 -7.69 20.14
N GLU A 2 9.06 -6.91 20.33
CA GLU A 2 9.01 -5.66 21.12
C GLU A 2 8.01 -4.63 20.55
N HIS A 3 7.95 -4.45 19.23
CA HIS A 3 6.98 -3.55 18.58
C HIS A 3 5.53 -3.98 18.84
N VAL A 4 5.21 -5.27 18.68
CA VAL A 4 3.86 -5.82 18.97
C VAL A 4 3.46 -5.58 20.43
N LYS A 5 4.41 -5.70 21.37
CA LYS A 5 4.13 -5.47 22.79
C LYS A 5 3.70 -4.04 23.09
N SER A 6 4.23 -3.05 22.35
CA SER A 6 3.85 -1.63 22.53
C SER A 6 2.34 -1.38 22.41
N TRP A 7 1.65 -2.16 21.55
CA TRP A 7 0.20 -2.09 21.39
C TRP A 7 -0.54 -2.52 22.64
N ALA A 8 -0.18 -3.67 23.21
CA ALA A 8 -0.79 -4.16 24.44
C ALA A 8 -0.48 -3.26 25.66
N ASP A 9 0.75 -2.76 25.75
CA ASP A 9 1.18 -1.90 26.86
C ASP A 9 0.44 -0.53 26.85
N LYS A 10 0.16 0.02 25.66
CA LYS A 10 -0.54 1.32 25.52
C LYS A 10 -2.06 1.21 25.49
N ASN A 11 -2.60 0.03 25.21
CA ASN A 11 -4.02 -0.20 25.02
C ASN A 11 -4.47 -1.46 25.81
N PRO A 12 -4.30 -1.48 27.14
CA PRO A 12 -4.57 -2.67 27.96
C PRO A 12 -6.04 -3.13 27.93
N GLU A 13 -6.96 -2.24 27.53
CA GLU A 13 -8.37 -2.52 27.34
C GLU A 13 -8.70 -3.22 26.01
N TRP A 14 -7.76 -3.27 25.06
CA TRP A 14 -7.96 -3.87 23.75
C TRP A 14 -7.59 -5.35 23.75
N ARG A 15 -8.46 -6.17 23.13
CA ARG A 15 -8.09 -7.52 22.70
C ARG A 15 -7.20 -7.39 21.48
N TRP A 16 -6.04 -8.03 21.49
CA TRP A 16 -5.16 -8.14 20.34
C TRP A 16 -5.02 -9.60 19.90
N GLU A 17 -4.84 -9.80 18.60
CA GLU A 17 -4.61 -11.10 17.99
C GLU A 17 -3.50 -10.97 16.94
N VAL A 18 -2.72 -12.03 16.78
CA VAL A 18 -1.69 -12.14 15.74
C VAL A 18 -2.05 -13.32 14.87
N LEU A 19 -2.36 -13.04 13.60
CA LEU A 19 -2.46 -14.07 12.59
C LEU A 19 -1.09 -14.36 11.99
N THR A 20 -0.82 -15.63 11.73
CA THR A 20 0.44 -16.17 11.24
C THR A 20 0.16 -17.19 10.14
N GLU A 21 1.20 -17.62 9.44
CA GLU A 21 1.12 -18.70 8.44
C GLU A 21 0.49 -20.00 8.99
N THR A 22 0.44 -20.19 10.32
CA THR A 22 -0.13 -21.39 10.96
C THR A 22 -1.65 -21.35 11.16
N ASN A 23 -2.26 -20.17 11.15
CA ASN A 23 -3.70 -19.99 11.41
C ASN A 23 -4.44 -19.20 10.32
N GLU A 24 -3.74 -18.53 9.38
CA GLU A 24 -4.35 -17.73 8.31
C GLU A 24 -5.41 -18.50 7.50
N LEU A 25 -5.09 -19.71 7.04
CA LEU A 25 -5.99 -20.46 6.17
C LEU A 25 -7.24 -20.93 6.93
N LYS A 26 -7.07 -21.32 8.20
CA LYS A 26 -8.20 -21.73 9.05
C LYS A 26 -9.15 -20.56 9.30
N TYR A 27 -8.61 -19.37 9.53
CA TYR A 27 -9.41 -18.16 9.67
C TYR A 27 -10.20 -17.88 8.38
N VAL A 28 -9.54 -17.90 7.23
CA VAL A 28 -10.19 -17.66 5.93
C VAL A 28 -11.25 -18.72 5.63
N GLU A 29 -10.97 -20.01 5.83
CA GLU A 29 -11.93 -21.09 5.62
C GLU A 29 -13.12 -21.03 6.59
N HIS A 30 -12.91 -20.58 7.83
CA HIS A 30 -13.99 -20.39 8.78
C HIS A 30 -14.94 -19.26 8.35
N GLN A 31 -14.37 -18.10 7.98
CA GLN A 31 -15.14 -16.90 7.67
C GLN A 31 -15.74 -16.89 6.26
N PHE A 32 -15.02 -17.41 5.27
CA PHE A 32 -15.42 -17.40 3.86
C PHE A 32 -15.87 -18.77 3.33
N GLY A 33 -15.66 -19.86 4.08
CA GLY A 33 -16.11 -21.19 3.67
C GLY A 33 -17.63 -21.40 3.81
N PRO A 34 -18.11 -22.65 3.63
CA PRO A 34 -19.55 -22.95 3.56
C PRO A 34 -20.38 -22.57 4.78
N GLN A 35 -19.75 -22.44 5.96
CA GLN A 35 -20.41 -22.06 7.21
C GLN A 35 -20.38 -20.54 7.49
N GLY A 36 -19.56 -19.80 6.74
CA GLY A 36 -19.45 -18.35 6.82
C GLY A 36 -20.18 -17.68 5.65
N LEU A 37 -19.49 -16.82 4.91
CA LEU A 37 -20.06 -16.13 3.73
C LEU A 37 -20.28 -17.04 2.51
N ASN A 38 -19.78 -18.28 2.53
CA ASN A 38 -19.87 -19.22 1.41
C ASN A 38 -19.34 -18.62 0.09
N ARG A 39 -18.12 -18.10 0.14
CA ARG A 39 -17.35 -17.54 -0.99
C ARG A 39 -16.21 -18.48 -1.37
N PRO A 40 -16.51 -19.60 -2.07
CA PRO A 40 -15.50 -20.58 -2.45
C PRO A 40 -14.42 -19.97 -3.35
N ASP A 41 -14.76 -18.97 -4.16
CA ASP A 41 -13.81 -18.21 -4.98
C ASP A 41 -12.71 -17.54 -4.15
N ILE A 42 -13.04 -17.01 -2.96
CA ILE A 42 -12.09 -16.40 -2.04
C ILE A 42 -11.23 -17.48 -1.37
N THR A 43 -11.85 -18.54 -0.84
CA THR A 43 -11.11 -19.62 -0.15
C THR A 43 -10.16 -20.35 -1.10
N ASP A 44 -10.61 -20.62 -2.33
CA ASP A 44 -9.80 -21.32 -3.33
C ASP A 44 -8.67 -20.44 -3.84
N PHE A 45 -8.91 -19.14 -4.06
CA PHE A 45 -7.86 -18.20 -4.40
C PHE A 45 -6.78 -18.14 -3.30
N PHE A 46 -7.19 -17.98 -2.03
CA PHE A 46 -6.27 -17.87 -0.90
C PHE A 46 -5.43 -19.15 -0.71
N ARG A 47 -6.00 -20.33 -0.99
CA ARG A 47 -5.27 -21.60 -1.00
C ARG A 47 -4.27 -21.70 -2.15
N THR A 48 -4.59 -21.13 -3.31
CA THR A 48 -3.82 -21.28 -4.56
C THR A 48 -2.65 -20.31 -4.67
N VAL A 49 -2.79 -19.08 -4.18
CA VAL A 49 -1.73 -18.07 -4.29
C VAL A 49 -0.52 -18.44 -3.42
N ASN A 50 0.68 -18.47 -4.00
CA ASN A 50 1.90 -18.86 -3.28
C ASN A 50 2.67 -17.68 -2.68
N SER A 51 2.41 -16.46 -3.13
CA SER A 51 3.11 -15.26 -2.64
C SER A 51 2.64 -14.89 -1.23
N ARG A 52 3.58 -14.89 -0.28
CA ARG A 52 3.33 -14.53 1.12
C ARG A 52 2.84 -13.10 1.29
N ILE A 53 3.39 -12.16 0.51
CA ILE A 53 2.96 -10.75 0.59
C ILE A 53 1.53 -10.58 0.07
N ILE A 54 1.16 -11.25 -1.02
CA ILE A 54 -0.22 -11.20 -1.53
C ILE A 54 -1.20 -11.79 -0.50
N LYS A 55 -0.82 -12.89 0.18
CA LYS A 55 -1.64 -13.45 1.26
C LYS A 55 -1.78 -12.48 2.43
N ALA A 56 -0.69 -11.85 2.86
CA ALA A 56 -0.72 -10.87 3.94
C ALA A 56 -1.62 -9.67 3.61
N ASP A 57 -1.51 -9.15 2.39
CA ASP A 57 -2.34 -8.06 1.88
C ASP A 57 -3.82 -8.43 1.84
N LEU A 58 -4.16 -9.63 1.37
CA LEU A 58 -5.54 -10.12 1.38
C LEU A 58 -6.05 -10.36 2.80
N LEU A 59 -5.24 -10.99 3.65
CA LEU A 59 -5.63 -11.35 5.01
C LEU A 59 -5.96 -10.11 5.83
N ARG A 60 -5.20 -9.01 5.72
CA ARG A 60 -5.52 -7.78 6.44
C ARG A 60 -6.89 -7.22 6.04
N TYR A 61 -7.25 -7.24 4.76
CA TYR A 61 -8.56 -6.78 4.31
C TYR A 61 -9.69 -7.70 4.77
N MET A 62 -9.46 -9.01 4.71
CA MET A 62 -10.41 -10.03 5.17
C MET A 62 -10.68 -9.92 6.68
N VAL A 63 -9.63 -9.75 7.49
CA VAL A 63 -9.77 -9.56 8.93
C VAL A 63 -10.52 -8.28 9.24
N MET A 64 -10.13 -7.18 8.60
CA MET A 64 -10.77 -5.89 8.83
C MET A 64 -12.23 -5.87 8.35
N TYR A 65 -12.61 -6.69 7.36
CA TYR A 65 -14.01 -6.87 7.00
C TYR A 65 -14.84 -7.52 8.12
N PHE A 66 -14.33 -8.51 8.84
CA PHE A 66 -15.12 -9.20 9.88
C PHE A 66 -14.99 -8.56 11.26
N GLU A 67 -13.76 -8.29 11.68
CA GLU A 67 -13.46 -7.84 13.03
C GLU A 67 -13.52 -6.31 13.15
N GLY A 68 -13.21 -5.59 12.06
CA GLY A 68 -12.94 -4.16 12.11
C GLY A 68 -11.85 -3.85 13.14
N GLY A 69 -11.99 -2.73 13.84
CA GLY A 69 -11.03 -2.31 14.86
C GLY A 69 -9.81 -1.66 14.22
N LEU A 70 -8.61 -2.06 14.64
CA LEU A 70 -7.34 -1.54 14.16
C LEU A 70 -6.46 -2.67 13.62
N TYR A 71 -5.94 -2.49 12.41
CA TYR A 71 -4.86 -3.29 11.86
C TYR A 71 -3.53 -2.57 12.00
N ALA A 72 -2.47 -3.32 12.30
CA ALA A 72 -1.09 -2.85 12.23
C ALA A 72 -0.16 -3.99 11.77
N ASP A 73 0.78 -3.68 10.88
CA ASP A 73 1.86 -4.62 10.51
C ASP A 73 2.72 -4.98 11.73
N MET A 74 3.35 -6.17 11.70
CA MET A 74 4.09 -6.72 12.85
C MET A 74 5.32 -5.90 13.26
N ASP A 75 5.85 -5.07 12.36
CA ASP A 75 6.96 -4.15 12.58
C ASP A 75 6.49 -2.70 12.80
N VAL A 76 5.21 -2.51 13.14
CA VAL A 76 4.68 -1.22 13.59
C VAL A 76 4.64 -1.15 15.11
N GLU A 77 5.22 -0.09 15.64
CA GLU A 77 5.19 0.30 17.05
C GLU A 77 4.11 1.36 17.28
N ALA A 78 3.27 1.17 18.30
CA ALA A 78 2.38 2.20 18.79
C ALA A 78 3.17 3.25 19.57
N LEU A 79 3.12 4.52 19.15
CA LEU A 79 3.69 5.64 19.90
C LEU A 79 2.65 6.25 20.85
N GLN A 80 1.39 6.28 20.42
CA GLN A 80 0.24 6.80 21.15
C GLN A 80 -0.82 5.71 21.35
N PRO A 81 -1.69 5.82 22.38
CA PRO A 81 -2.84 4.93 22.52
C PRO A 81 -3.86 5.16 21.39
N ILE A 82 -4.64 4.13 21.04
CA ILE A 82 -5.61 4.11 19.93
C ILE A 82 -6.68 5.18 20.11
N ARG A 83 -7.08 5.48 21.36
CA ARG A 83 -8.02 6.56 21.68
C ARG A 83 -7.58 7.95 21.18
N ASN A 84 -6.31 8.13 20.82
CA ASN A 84 -5.79 9.38 20.25
C ASN A 84 -5.79 9.40 18.72
N PHE A 85 -6.21 8.31 18.05
CA PHE A 85 -6.17 8.21 16.58
C PHE A 85 -7.29 9.01 15.91
N ILE A 86 -8.36 9.31 16.66
CA ILE A 86 -9.42 10.23 16.26
C ILE A 86 -9.20 11.52 17.05
N PRO A 87 -8.84 12.65 16.40
CA PRO A 87 -8.65 13.91 17.10
C PRO A 87 -9.93 14.41 17.78
N ASN A 88 -9.76 15.16 18.87
CA ASN A 88 -10.88 15.81 19.55
C ASN A 88 -11.66 16.70 18.57
N GLY A 89 -12.99 16.62 18.58
CA GLY A 89 -13.87 17.42 17.74
C GLY A 89 -14.51 16.64 16.58
N PHE A 90 -14.06 15.42 16.31
CA PHE A 90 -14.76 14.50 15.42
C PHE A 90 -15.78 13.65 16.19
N ASP A 91 -16.95 13.43 15.58
CA ASP A 91 -17.92 12.45 16.06
C ASP A 91 -17.53 11.06 15.54
N GLU A 92 -17.13 10.16 16.45
CA GLU A 92 -16.79 8.76 16.14
C GLU A 92 -17.94 8.02 15.44
N GLY A 93 -19.20 8.37 15.74
CA GLY A 93 -20.36 7.78 15.08
C GLY A 93 -20.42 8.09 13.57
N ALA A 94 -19.89 9.24 13.17
CA ALA A 94 -19.82 9.69 11.79
C ALA A 94 -18.66 9.08 10.99
N ILE A 95 -17.72 8.39 11.64
CA ILE A 95 -16.52 7.81 11.04
C ILE A 95 -16.70 6.31 10.84
N ASP A 96 -16.42 5.82 9.63
CA ASP A 96 -16.38 4.40 9.32
C ASP A 96 -14.94 3.90 9.13
N LEU A 97 -14.04 4.74 8.65
CA LEU A 97 -12.65 4.40 8.35
C LEU A 97 -11.71 5.50 8.84
N VAL A 98 -10.60 5.14 9.48
CA VAL A 98 -9.49 6.05 9.82
C VAL A 98 -8.24 5.58 9.10
N ILE A 99 -7.67 6.43 8.26
CA ILE A 99 -6.46 6.16 7.47
C ILE A 99 -5.48 7.30 7.60
N GLY A 100 -4.21 7.05 7.34
CA GLY A 100 -3.18 8.08 7.24
C GLY A 100 -2.69 8.22 5.81
N ILE A 101 -2.17 9.39 5.44
CA ILE A 101 -1.38 9.55 4.22
C ILE A 101 -0.02 8.86 4.43
N GLU A 102 0.43 8.11 3.42
CA GLU A 102 1.77 7.54 3.36
C GLU A 102 2.70 8.40 2.52
N ALA A 103 2.29 8.77 1.30
CA ALA A 103 3.09 9.62 0.41
C ALA A 103 2.18 10.67 -0.25
N ASP A 104 2.68 11.90 -0.33
CA ASP A 104 1.95 13.04 -0.91
C ASP A 104 2.87 13.88 -1.81
N GLU A 105 3.14 13.33 -2.98
CA GLU A 105 4.08 13.84 -3.98
C GLU A 105 3.42 13.92 -5.38
N PRO A 106 2.29 14.67 -5.52
CA PRO A 106 1.47 14.65 -6.73
C PRO A 106 2.19 15.11 -8.00
N ALA A 107 3.31 15.84 -7.87
CA ALA A 107 4.17 16.22 -8.99
C ALA A 107 4.69 15.00 -9.78
N PHE A 108 4.83 13.84 -9.14
CA PHE A 108 5.34 12.62 -9.76
C PHE A 108 4.25 11.65 -10.23
N LYS A 109 2.96 12.01 -10.17
CA LYS A 109 1.85 11.11 -10.52
C LYS A 109 1.96 10.47 -11.91
N ASP A 110 2.56 11.18 -12.87
CA ASP A 110 2.72 10.74 -14.26
C ASP A 110 4.11 10.13 -14.53
N HIS A 111 4.98 10.05 -13.52
CA HIS A 111 6.30 9.45 -13.64
C HIS A 111 6.15 7.92 -13.79
N PRO A 112 6.83 7.28 -14.76
CA PRO A 112 6.61 5.86 -15.09
C PRO A 112 6.93 4.87 -13.96
N ILE A 113 7.86 5.22 -13.07
CA ILE A 113 8.26 4.41 -11.91
C ILE A 113 7.60 4.90 -10.61
N LEU A 114 7.81 6.18 -10.28
CA LEU A 114 7.33 6.80 -9.04
C LEU A 114 5.82 7.09 -9.00
N GLY A 115 5.11 7.13 -10.13
CA GLY A 115 3.72 7.57 -10.18
C GLY A 115 2.76 6.71 -9.36
N GLY A 116 2.98 5.40 -9.31
CA GLY A 116 2.21 4.48 -8.46
C GLY A 116 2.56 4.55 -6.97
N LEU A 117 3.61 5.27 -6.60
CA LEU A 117 4.10 5.42 -5.22
C LEU A 117 3.89 6.84 -4.68
N SER A 118 3.59 7.80 -5.56
CA SER A 118 3.65 9.22 -5.22
C SER A 118 2.45 9.72 -4.44
N ARG A 119 1.33 8.99 -4.46
CA ARG A 119 0.08 9.36 -3.79
C ARG A 119 -0.51 8.09 -3.19
N SER A 120 -0.34 7.90 -1.90
CA SER A 120 -0.83 6.69 -1.24
C SER A 120 -1.34 6.96 0.17
N PHE A 121 -2.41 6.25 0.52
CA PHE A 121 -2.79 6.06 1.91
C PHE A 121 -2.02 4.89 2.51
N CYS A 122 -1.66 5.05 3.77
CA CYS A 122 -1.00 4.05 4.60
C CYS A 122 -1.89 2.80 4.74
N GLN A 123 -1.37 1.67 4.25
CA GLN A 123 -2.04 0.37 4.35
C GLN A 123 -1.54 -0.46 5.55
N TRP A 124 -0.34 -0.18 6.06
CA TRP A 124 0.24 -0.94 7.19
C TRP A 124 -0.39 -0.58 8.54
N THR A 125 -1.17 0.50 8.62
CA THR A 125 -1.98 0.82 9.81
C THR A 125 -3.24 1.59 9.40
N PHE A 126 -4.39 1.06 9.77
CA PHE A 126 -5.68 1.72 9.57
C PHE A 126 -6.73 1.15 10.53
N MET A 127 -7.82 1.89 10.72
CA MET A 127 -8.96 1.46 11.52
C MET A 127 -10.24 1.46 10.71
N CYS A 128 -11.14 0.53 10.98
CA CYS A 128 -12.44 0.51 10.33
C CYS A 128 -13.54 -0.10 11.21
N LYS A 129 -14.80 0.24 10.91
CA LYS A 129 -15.93 -0.56 11.40
C LYS A 129 -15.99 -1.90 10.65
N PRO A 130 -16.47 -2.98 11.29
CA PRO A 130 -16.66 -4.25 10.60
C PRO A 130 -17.75 -4.13 9.53
N LEU A 131 -17.71 -5.06 8.58
CA LEU A 131 -18.66 -5.29 7.48
C LEU A 131 -18.75 -4.14 6.45
N LEU A 132 -17.76 -3.25 6.42
CA LEU A 132 -17.74 -2.18 5.43
C LEU A 132 -17.50 -2.73 4.01
N PRO A 133 -18.34 -2.37 3.02
CA PRO A 133 -18.20 -2.86 1.65
C PRO A 133 -16.83 -2.58 1.02
N VAL A 134 -16.19 -1.47 1.39
CA VAL A 134 -14.86 -1.10 0.90
C VAL A 134 -13.80 -2.17 1.20
N MET A 135 -13.88 -2.87 2.33
CA MET A 135 -12.94 -3.95 2.67
C MET A 135 -13.15 -5.18 1.78
N MET A 136 -14.40 -5.55 1.49
CA MET A 136 -14.69 -6.65 0.55
C MET A 136 -14.26 -6.28 -0.88
N LYS A 137 -14.48 -5.02 -1.30
CA LYS A 137 -13.99 -4.51 -2.59
C LYS A 137 -12.48 -4.60 -2.70
N MET A 138 -11.73 -4.36 -1.62
CA MET A 138 -10.28 -4.56 -1.63
C MET A 138 -9.90 -6.02 -1.89
N VAL A 139 -10.55 -6.98 -1.21
CA VAL A 139 -10.33 -8.42 -1.43
C VAL A 139 -10.61 -8.82 -2.88
N GLU A 140 -11.75 -8.42 -3.40
CA GLU A 140 -12.19 -8.80 -4.75
C GLU A 140 -11.30 -8.18 -5.84
N ASN A 141 -10.99 -6.89 -5.74
CA ASN A 141 -10.10 -6.24 -6.71
C ASN A 141 -8.67 -6.78 -6.65
N ALA A 142 -8.16 -7.09 -5.45
CA ALA A 142 -6.86 -7.76 -5.31
C ALA A 142 -6.82 -9.10 -6.04
N MET A 143 -7.85 -9.94 -5.85
CA MET A 143 -7.97 -11.22 -6.55
C MET A 143 -8.03 -11.05 -8.07
N ILE A 144 -8.85 -10.10 -8.55
CA ILE A 144 -9.00 -9.79 -9.97
C ILE A 144 -7.65 -9.34 -10.56
N ASN A 145 -6.94 -8.42 -9.91
CA ASN A 145 -5.66 -7.91 -10.40
C ASN A 145 -4.61 -9.01 -10.52
N VAL A 146 -4.49 -9.87 -9.50
CA VAL A 146 -3.55 -11.00 -9.53
C VAL A 146 -3.91 -12.01 -10.62
N GLN A 147 -5.20 -12.32 -10.79
CA GLN A 147 -5.68 -13.21 -11.88
C GLN A 147 -5.38 -12.62 -13.26
N GLN A 148 -5.57 -11.31 -13.44
CA GLN A 148 -5.26 -10.63 -14.70
C GLN A 148 -3.76 -10.66 -15.02
N ILE A 149 -2.91 -10.45 -14.02
CA ILE A 149 -1.45 -10.53 -14.19
C ILE A 149 -1.01 -11.96 -14.51
N ALA A 150 -1.54 -12.96 -13.81
CA ALA A 150 -1.27 -14.38 -14.10
C ALA A 150 -1.68 -14.74 -15.53
N LYS A 151 -2.86 -14.30 -15.96
CA LYS A 151 -3.35 -14.46 -17.34
C LYS A 151 -2.44 -13.78 -18.36
N GLY A 152 -2.00 -12.55 -18.08
CA GLY A 152 -1.07 -11.82 -18.95
C GLY A 152 0.29 -12.50 -19.09
N GLN A 153 0.72 -13.23 -18.06
CA GLN A 153 1.93 -14.07 -18.08
C GLN A 153 1.71 -15.46 -18.70
N GLY A 154 0.46 -15.85 -18.97
CA GLY A 154 0.12 -17.18 -19.47
C GLY A 154 0.33 -18.30 -18.45
N VAL A 155 0.25 -17.99 -17.15
CA VAL A 155 0.49 -18.93 -16.05
C VAL A 155 -0.71 -19.03 -15.10
N ASN A 156 -0.72 -20.05 -14.24
CA ASN A 156 -1.69 -20.15 -13.15
C ASN A 156 -1.37 -19.14 -12.04
N VAL A 157 -2.36 -18.81 -11.20
CA VAL A 157 -2.19 -17.92 -10.04
C VAL A 157 -1.10 -18.42 -9.07
N SER A 158 -0.93 -19.74 -8.94
CA SER A 158 0.13 -20.33 -8.11
C SER A 158 1.54 -20.01 -8.60
N ASP A 159 1.71 -19.73 -9.89
CA ASP A 159 2.99 -19.55 -10.57
C ASP A 159 3.23 -18.08 -10.97
N VAL A 160 2.31 -17.18 -10.61
CA VAL A 160 2.39 -15.76 -10.95
C VAL A 160 3.64 -15.12 -10.34
N LYS A 161 4.37 -14.34 -11.14
CA LYS A 161 5.54 -13.58 -10.69
C LYS A 161 5.27 -12.10 -10.83
N MET A 162 5.23 -11.40 -9.70
CA MET A 162 4.98 -9.96 -9.68
C MET A 162 6.25 -9.24 -9.26
N ASP A 163 6.59 -8.13 -9.90
CA ASP A 163 7.64 -7.23 -9.41
C ASP A 163 7.13 -6.37 -8.24
N PHE A 164 8.02 -5.54 -7.67
CA PHE A 164 7.67 -4.65 -6.56
C PHE A 164 6.45 -3.77 -6.88
N TYR A 165 6.44 -3.13 -8.05
CA TYR A 165 5.41 -2.16 -8.42
C TYR A 165 4.07 -2.84 -8.67
N GLN A 166 4.08 -4.02 -9.28
CA GLN A 166 2.89 -4.82 -9.46
C GLN A 166 2.26 -5.23 -8.14
N ILE A 167 3.05 -5.62 -7.13
CA ILE A 167 2.53 -5.92 -5.78
C ILE A 167 1.88 -4.67 -5.18
N ILE A 168 2.60 -3.55 -5.17
CA ILE A 168 2.09 -2.29 -4.61
C ILE A 168 0.77 -1.87 -5.27
N ALA A 169 0.69 -1.93 -6.60
CA ALA A 169 -0.49 -1.51 -7.36
C ALA A 169 -1.66 -2.51 -7.26
N SER A 170 -1.37 -3.80 -7.15
CA SER A 170 -2.41 -4.84 -7.31
C SER A 170 -3.03 -5.30 -6.01
N THR A 171 -2.27 -5.34 -4.91
CA THR A 171 -2.70 -5.86 -3.60
C THR A 171 -2.27 -4.94 -2.45
N GLY A 172 -1.25 -4.12 -2.68
CA GLY A 172 -0.64 -3.23 -1.70
C GLY A 172 -1.28 -1.84 -1.59
N PRO A 173 -0.50 -0.80 -1.22
CA PRO A 173 -1.04 0.51 -0.91
C PRO A 173 -1.62 1.25 -2.12
N GLY A 174 -1.22 0.90 -3.35
CA GLY A 174 -1.82 1.45 -4.57
C GLY A 174 -3.28 1.04 -4.71
N LEU A 175 -3.57 -0.27 -4.62
CA LEU A 175 -4.95 -0.78 -4.60
C LEU A 175 -5.76 -0.16 -3.45
N PHE A 176 -5.17 -0.16 -2.24
CA PHE A 176 -5.82 0.38 -1.05
C PHE A 176 -6.28 1.83 -1.27
N THR A 177 -5.40 2.64 -1.87
CA THR A 177 -5.67 4.04 -2.19
C THR A 177 -6.78 4.17 -3.21
N ASP A 178 -6.70 3.47 -4.33
CA ASP A 178 -7.67 3.56 -5.42
C ASP A 178 -9.08 3.15 -4.96
N VAL A 179 -9.18 2.05 -4.21
CA VAL A 179 -10.47 1.54 -3.72
C VAL A 179 -11.09 2.49 -2.68
N ILE A 180 -10.30 3.12 -1.82
CA ILE A 180 -10.79 4.13 -0.86
C ILE A 180 -11.22 5.39 -1.58
N MET A 181 -10.44 5.88 -2.54
CA MET A 181 -10.80 7.05 -3.34
C MET A 181 -12.10 6.81 -4.10
N GLN A 182 -12.29 5.61 -4.66
CA GLN A 182 -13.56 5.21 -5.26
C GLN A 182 -14.69 5.21 -4.22
N TYR A 183 -14.49 4.58 -3.07
CA TYR A 183 -15.49 4.50 -2.00
C TYR A 183 -15.93 5.88 -1.51
N MET A 184 -14.99 6.81 -1.33
CA MET A 184 -15.32 8.19 -1.00
C MET A 184 -16.15 8.87 -2.11
N ASN A 185 -15.97 8.52 -3.38
CA ASN A 185 -16.72 9.09 -4.50
C ASN A 185 -18.08 8.41 -4.77
N GLU A 186 -18.43 7.34 -4.08
CA GLU A 186 -19.72 6.64 -4.25
C GLU A 186 -20.90 7.32 -3.54
N GLY A 187 -20.65 8.38 -2.75
CA GLY A 187 -21.70 9.12 -2.05
C GLY A 187 -22.48 10.08 -2.95
N ASP A 188 -23.82 10.03 -2.89
CA ASP A 188 -24.78 10.74 -3.75
C ASP A 188 -24.80 12.28 -3.66
N SER A 189 -23.96 12.90 -2.83
CA SER A 189 -24.11 14.33 -2.45
C SER A 189 -22.99 15.26 -2.90
N GLN A 190 -22.15 14.86 -3.87
CA GLN A 190 -20.98 15.65 -4.26
C GLN A 190 -21.22 16.43 -5.56
N GLU A 191 -21.03 17.76 -5.51
CA GLU A 191 -21.06 18.62 -6.71
C GLU A 191 -19.86 18.36 -7.63
N SER A 192 -18.77 17.77 -7.11
CA SER A 192 -17.55 17.48 -7.87
C SER A 192 -16.85 16.23 -7.32
N PRO A 193 -16.15 15.44 -8.15
CA PRO A 193 -15.41 14.28 -7.69
C PRO A 193 -14.31 14.67 -6.69
N ILE A 194 -14.14 13.86 -5.64
CA ILE A 194 -13.01 13.98 -4.72
C ILE A 194 -11.76 13.49 -5.44
N THR A 195 -10.80 14.39 -5.63
CA THR A 195 -9.46 14.10 -6.15
C THR A 195 -8.43 14.12 -5.03
N TRP A 196 -7.20 13.70 -5.34
CA TRP A 196 -6.09 13.77 -4.38
C TRP A 196 -5.79 15.19 -3.88
N ASP A 197 -6.20 16.23 -4.62
CA ASP A 197 -6.04 17.62 -4.21
C ASP A 197 -6.73 17.90 -2.87
N ALA A 198 -7.74 17.10 -2.50
CA ALA A 198 -8.40 17.17 -1.20
C ALA A 198 -7.49 16.77 -0.03
N PHE A 199 -6.39 16.07 -0.28
CA PHE A 199 -5.47 15.50 0.71
C PHE A 199 -4.03 16.02 0.56
N HIS A 200 -3.75 16.82 -0.46
CA HIS A 200 -2.44 17.41 -0.66
C HIS A 200 -2.12 18.44 0.42
N GLN A 201 -0.91 18.37 1.00
CA GLN A 201 -0.43 19.25 2.07
C GLN A 201 -1.36 19.30 3.28
N LEU A 202 -1.88 18.14 3.67
CA LEU A 202 -2.79 18.03 4.79
C LEU A 202 -2.07 18.21 6.13
N ASP A 203 -2.35 19.30 6.84
CA ASP A 203 -1.80 19.60 8.17
C ASP A 203 -2.66 19.04 9.33
N GLU A 204 -3.97 18.94 9.14
CA GLU A 204 -4.94 18.46 10.14
C GLU A 204 -5.83 17.35 9.58
N ALA A 205 -6.42 16.52 10.44
CA ALA A 205 -7.30 15.45 9.99
C ALA A 205 -8.52 15.99 9.24
N LYS A 206 -8.95 15.26 8.21
CA LYS A 206 -10.09 15.65 7.35
C LYS A 206 -11.06 14.50 7.19
N LEU A 207 -12.32 14.73 7.56
CA LEU A 207 -13.40 13.77 7.35
C LEU A 207 -14.01 13.98 5.95
N VAL A 208 -13.95 12.95 5.12
CA VAL A 208 -14.52 12.95 3.76
C VAL A 208 -15.36 11.70 3.60
N ASN A 209 -16.69 11.87 3.40
CA ASN A 209 -17.64 10.77 3.21
C ASN A 209 -17.41 9.60 4.18
N ARG A 210 -17.40 9.92 5.49
CA ARG A 210 -17.21 8.97 6.62
C ARG A 210 -15.81 8.36 6.74
N VAL A 211 -14.85 8.78 5.91
CA VAL A 211 -13.44 8.41 6.03
C VAL A 211 -12.65 9.56 6.64
N LEU A 212 -12.09 9.35 7.83
CA LEU A 212 -11.18 10.29 8.48
C LEU A 212 -9.76 10.06 7.97
N VAL A 213 -9.25 11.03 7.21
CA VAL A 213 -7.88 11.01 6.67
C VAL A 213 -6.97 11.82 7.59
N LEU A 214 -5.91 11.19 8.09
CA LEU A 214 -4.91 11.79 8.94
C LEU A 214 -3.71 12.31 8.12
N PRO A 215 -3.06 13.40 8.56
CA PRO A 215 -1.83 13.91 7.96
C PRO A 215 -0.74 12.84 7.84
N VAL A 216 0.19 13.02 6.90
CA VAL A 216 1.30 12.08 6.65
C VAL A 216 2.11 11.75 7.90
N LYS A 217 2.24 12.72 8.82
CA LYS A 217 2.96 12.56 10.09
C LYS A 217 2.27 11.60 11.06
N ALA A 218 0.99 11.29 10.88
CA ALA A 218 0.25 10.41 11.79
C ALA A 218 0.77 8.97 11.74
N PHE A 219 0.79 8.38 10.55
CA PHE A 219 1.15 6.97 10.35
C PHE A 219 2.48 6.76 9.63
N ALA A 220 3.03 7.79 9.02
CA ALA A 220 4.26 7.73 8.25
C ALA A 220 5.32 8.72 8.74
N ALA A 221 5.28 9.19 10.00
CA ALA A 221 6.32 10.04 10.58
C ALA A 221 7.72 9.42 10.41
N SER A 222 8.72 10.28 10.15
CA SER A 222 10.13 9.91 9.94
C SER A 222 10.41 8.93 8.80
N GLN A 223 9.45 8.72 7.91
CA GLN A 223 9.62 7.82 6.78
C GLN A 223 10.22 8.55 5.60
N THR A 224 11.35 8.03 5.13
CA THR A 224 12.17 8.66 4.09
C THR A 224 11.41 8.81 2.77
N HIS A 225 10.64 7.80 2.37
CA HIS A 225 9.82 7.83 1.16
C HIS A 225 8.51 8.61 1.34
N SER A 226 8.18 9.02 2.56
CA SER A 226 6.99 9.83 2.87
C SER A 226 7.29 11.33 3.01
N ARG A 227 8.58 11.71 3.04
CA ARG A 227 9.06 13.08 3.30
C ARG A 227 8.37 13.77 4.49
N SER A 228 8.02 12.99 5.50
CA SER A 228 7.22 13.43 6.65
C SER A 228 8.02 14.09 7.78
N GLY A 229 9.31 14.36 7.55
CA GLY A 229 10.28 14.84 8.53
C GLY A 229 11.28 13.76 8.94
N ASP A 230 12.14 14.08 9.91
CA ASP A 230 13.27 13.25 10.37
C ASP A 230 13.06 12.68 11.78
N THR A 231 11.87 12.86 12.35
CA THR A 231 11.61 12.52 13.75
C THR A 231 10.20 12.01 13.99
N HIS A 232 10.10 11.05 14.91
CA HIS A 232 8.83 10.59 15.48
C HIS A 232 8.45 11.34 16.77
N LYS A 233 9.31 12.25 17.26
CA LYS A 233 9.08 13.00 18.52
C LYS A 233 8.16 14.19 18.30
N THR A 234 6.99 13.94 17.70
CA THR A 234 5.96 14.96 17.51
C THR A 234 4.63 14.45 18.06
N PRO A 235 3.77 15.30 18.64
CA PRO A 235 2.45 14.87 19.10
C PRO A 235 1.57 14.29 17.99
N ALA A 236 1.85 14.66 16.74
CA ALA A 236 1.13 14.14 15.58
C ALA A 236 1.48 12.68 15.24
N ALA A 237 2.66 12.18 15.63
CA ALA A 237 3.08 10.82 15.33
C ALA A 237 2.38 9.81 16.22
N LEU A 238 1.50 8.99 15.62
CA LEU A 238 0.69 7.99 16.33
C LEU A 238 1.36 6.62 16.35
N VAL A 239 2.05 6.26 15.27
CA VAL A 239 2.79 5.01 15.13
C VAL A 239 4.18 5.23 14.54
N LYS A 240 5.03 4.21 14.65
CA LYS A 240 6.34 4.12 14.00
C LYS A 240 6.43 2.79 13.26
N HIS A 241 6.56 2.85 11.95
CA HIS A 241 6.82 1.69 11.11
C HIS A 241 8.35 1.48 10.98
N HIS A 242 8.84 0.27 11.23
CA HIS A 242 10.28 -0.04 11.28
C HIS A 242 10.86 -0.56 9.94
N TYR A 243 10.04 -0.71 8.89
CA TYR A 243 10.45 -1.06 7.52
C TYR A 243 11.35 -2.30 7.44
N ALA A 244 10.96 -3.38 8.10
CA ALA A 244 11.68 -4.64 8.00
C ALA A 244 11.79 -5.16 6.55
N SER A 245 10.86 -4.74 5.67
CA SER A 245 10.89 -4.88 4.19
C SER A 245 11.23 -6.29 3.68
N THR A 246 10.85 -7.32 4.44
CA THR A 246 11.29 -8.71 4.28
C THR A 246 10.84 -9.38 2.97
N TRP A 247 9.81 -8.83 2.32
CA TRP A 247 9.27 -9.37 1.06
C TRP A 247 9.98 -8.82 -0.19
N THR A 248 10.62 -7.64 -0.09
CA THR A 248 11.18 -6.93 -1.26
C THR A 248 12.31 -7.68 -1.97
N GLY A 249 13.00 -8.60 -1.27
CA GLY A 249 14.02 -9.47 -1.88
C GLY A 249 13.47 -10.48 -2.89
N TRP A 250 12.19 -10.84 -2.79
CA TRP A 250 11.51 -11.77 -3.70
C TRP A 250 10.79 -11.08 -4.85
N HIS A 251 10.63 -9.76 -4.75
CA HIS A 251 9.89 -8.91 -5.68
C HIS A 251 10.78 -7.75 -6.11
N PRO A 252 11.55 -7.91 -7.21
CA PRO A 252 12.60 -6.96 -7.55
C PRO A 252 12.01 -5.59 -7.92
N ARG A 253 12.70 -4.54 -7.48
CA ARG A 253 12.51 -3.17 -7.99
C ARG A 253 13.29 -2.99 -9.28
N TYR A 254 12.84 -2.06 -10.11
CA TYR A 254 13.59 -1.66 -11.29
C TYR A 254 14.91 -1.00 -10.85
N LYS A 255 16.04 -1.61 -11.23
CA LYS A 255 17.38 -1.08 -10.98
C LYS A 255 18.04 -0.75 -12.31
N HIS A 256 18.29 0.52 -12.59
CA HIS A 256 19.08 0.88 -13.76
C HIS A 256 20.53 0.38 -13.58
N PRO A 257 21.14 -0.28 -14.57
CA PRO A 257 22.45 -0.94 -14.42
C PRO A 257 23.59 0.01 -14.03
N VAL A 258 23.47 1.31 -14.34
CA VAL A 258 24.49 2.33 -14.06
C VAL A 258 24.07 3.30 -12.96
N TYR A 259 22.77 3.57 -12.81
CA TYR A 259 22.28 4.69 -12.01
C TYR A 259 21.45 4.25 -10.79
N GLY A 260 21.34 2.94 -10.55
CA GLY A 260 20.64 2.43 -9.38
C GLY A 260 19.12 2.63 -9.45
N TYR A 261 18.52 2.85 -8.28
CA TYR A 261 17.08 3.04 -8.12
C TYR A 261 16.73 4.52 -8.21
N VAL A 262 15.60 4.86 -8.84
CA VAL A 262 15.13 6.26 -8.83
C VAL A 262 14.51 6.60 -7.48
N GLU A 263 14.02 5.60 -6.75
CA GLU A 263 13.45 5.77 -5.41
C GLU A 263 14.48 6.25 -4.38
N ASP A 264 15.78 6.08 -4.63
CA ASP A 264 16.86 6.62 -3.80
C ASP A 264 16.85 8.17 -3.79
N CYS A 265 16.20 8.80 -4.78
CA CYS A 265 15.99 10.24 -4.81
C CYS A 265 14.92 10.72 -3.82
N LEU A 266 14.11 9.82 -3.24
CA LEU A 266 13.07 10.15 -2.27
C LEU A 266 12.17 11.31 -2.72
N PHE A 267 11.70 11.29 -3.97
CA PHE A 267 10.87 12.36 -4.57
C PHE A 267 11.53 13.76 -4.62
N ASP A 268 12.85 13.90 -4.47
CA ASP A 268 13.54 15.14 -4.76
C ASP A 268 13.54 15.43 -6.27
N GLU A 269 12.86 16.50 -6.69
CA GLU A 269 12.66 16.84 -8.11
C GLU A 269 13.96 16.99 -8.89
N VAL A 270 14.98 17.58 -8.27
CA VAL A 270 16.28 17.80 -8.91
C VAL A 270 16.99 16.46 -9.12
N CYS A 271 17.01 15.61 -8.10
CA CYS A 271 17.59 14.27 -8.18
C CYS A 271 16.88 13.39 -9.22
N VAL A 272 15.53 13.34 -9.20
CA VAL A 272 14.75 12.53 -10.14
C VAL A 272 14.97 13.01 -11.58
N SER A 273 14.90 14.32 -11.82
CA SER A 273 15.14 14.90 -13.15
C SER A 273 16.55 14.60 -13.67
N ASP A 274 17.56 14.65 -12.79
CA ASP A 274 18.92 14.28 -13.15
C ASP A 274 19.06 12.79 -13.47
N TRP A 275 18.42 11.92 -12.69
CA TRP A 275 18.37 10.47 -12.94
C TRP A 275 17.72 10.17 -14.29
N ASP A 276 16.54 10.73 -14.57
CA ASP A 276 15.80 10.55 -15.83
C ASP A 276 16.61 10.99 -17.05
N ARG A 277 17.24 12.16 -16.95
CA ARG A 277 18.09 12.71 -18.00
C ARG A 277 19.30 11.80 -18.27
N LYS A 278 19.93 11.28 -17.21
CA LYS A 278 21.08 10.36 -17.31
C LYS A 278 20.68 9.02 -17.92
N VAL A 279 19.57 8.42 -17.48
CA VAL A 279 19.01 7.18 -18.03
C VAL A 279 18.69 7.34 -19.51
N ARG A 280 17.94 8.39 -19.88
CA ARG A 280 17.60 8.66 -21.28
C ARG A 280 18.83 8.81 -22.17
N LYS A 281 19.87 9.50 -21.69
CA LYS A 281 21.14 9.64 -22.41
C LYS A 281 21.85 8.29 -22.58
N TYR A 282 21.89 7.48 -21.52
CA TYR A 282 22.49 6.15 -21.58
C TYR A 282 21.78 5.24 -22.60
N GLU A 283 20.45 5.18 -22.55
CA GLU A 283 19.66 4.37 -23.48
C GLU A 283 19.82 4.81 -24.94
N ASN A 284 19.87 6.12 -25.20
CA ASN A 284 20.10 6.64 -26.54
C ASN A 284 21.48 6.24 -27.06
N ASN A 285 22.53 6.34 -26.24
CA ASN A 285 23.88 5.91 -26.63
C ASN A 285 23.94 4.40 -26.91
N GLN A 286 23.25 3.57 -26.13
CA GLN A 286 23.18 2.13 -26.37
C GLN A 286 22.46 1.79 -27.68
N LYS A 287 21.39 2.52 -28.01
CA LYS A 287 20.68 2.36 -29.29
C LYS A 287 21.58 2.74 -30.47
N THR A 288 22.27 3.87 -30.40
CA THR A 288 23.22 4.30 -31.45
C THR A 288 24.32 3.26 -31.66
N ASN A 289 24.96 2.79 -30.59
CA ASN A 289 26.03 1.79 -30.68
C ASN A 289 25.55 0.45 -31.29
N ARG A 290 24.30 0.03 -31.00
CA ARG A 290 23.71 -1.18 -31.62
C ARG A 290 23.43 -1.00 -33.11
N VAL A 291 22.99 0.18 -33.54
CA VAL A 291 22.74 0.50 -34.95
C VAL A 291 24.06 0.55 -35.72
N GLU A 292 25.08 1.20 -35.18
CA GLU A 292 26.41 1.25 -35.79
C GLU A 292 27.10 -0.12 -35.83
N GLY A 293 26.93 -0.95 -34.80
CA GLY A 293 27.42 -2.33 -34.78
C GLY A 293 26.78 -3.20 -35.86
N ARG A 294 25.45 -3.14 -36.02
CA ARG A 294 24.72 -3.87 -37.07
C ARG A 294 25.09 -3.41 -38.48
N ALA A 295 25.28 -2.09 -38.67
CA ALA A 295 25.69 -1.54 -39.97
C ALA A 295 27.08 -2.04 -40.40
N LYS A 296 28.00 -2.22 -39.45
CA LYS A 296 29.34 -2.77 -39.69
C LYS A 296 29.32 -4.28 -39.97
N GLU A 297 28.43 -5.04 -39.33
CA GLU A 297 28.26 -6.48 -39.60
C GLU A 297 27.63 -6.74 -40.98
N SER A 298 26.72 -5.87 -41.45
CA SER A 298 26.15 -5.97 -42.81
C SER A 298 27.07 -5.49 -43.94
N GLN A 299 28.29 -5.04 -43.61
CA GLN A 299 29.32 -4.59 -44.56
C GLN A 299 30.61 -5.44 -44.48
N GLY A 300 30.59 -6.57 -43.76
CA GLY A 300 31.66 -7.58 -43.80
C GLY A 300 31.51 -8.50 -45.04
N PRO A 301 32.63 -9.00 -45.60
CA PRO A 301 32.77 -9.44 -46.99
C PRO A 301 31.89 -10.62 -47.42
#